data_AF-A0A6G6Z6P0-F1
#
_entry.id   AF-A0A6G6Z6P0-F1
#
_cell.length_a   1.000
_cell.length_b   1.000
_cell.length_c   1.000
_cell.angle_alpha   90.00
_cell.angle_beta   90.00
_cell.angle_gamma   90.00
#
_symmetry.space_group_name_H-M   'P 1'
#
loop_
_entity.id
_entity.type
_entity.pdbx_description
1 polymer ?
#
loop_
_entity_poly.entity_id
_entity_poly.type
_entity_poly.pdbx_seq_one_letter_code
_entity_poly.pdbx_strand_id
1 'polypeptide(L)' 'MVVQDFNTGGVNDFVSFAGTSLHSFADVQAAEFYDTRINTTIITDAAGSAVWLIGVAPAQLDASMFKFA' A
#
# COMPACT_ATOMS: atom_id res chain seq x y z
N MET A 1 9.60 1.46 -3.24
CA MET A 1 9.94 1.43 -1.80
C MET A 1 9.52 0.10 -1.21
N VAL A 2 10.34 -0.52 -0.37
CA VAL A 2 9.98 -1.73 0.38
C VAL A 2 9.78 -1.36 1.84
N VAL A 3 8.66 -1.76 2.42
CA VAL A 3 8.28 -1.49 3.81
C VAL A 3 8.07 -2.83 4.49
N GLN A 4 8.82 -3.07 5.56
CA GLN A 4 8.63 -4.18 6.48
C GLN A 4 7.88 -3.66 7.71
N ASP A 5 7.10 -4.53 8.35
CA ASP A 5 6.43 -4.25 9.62
C ASP A 5 5.42 -3.08 9.60
N PHE A 6 4.79 -2.83 8.45
CA PHE A 6 3.76 -1.79 8.30
C PHE A 6 2.59 -2.03 9.29
N ASN A 7 2.34 -1.08 10.18
CA ASN A 7 1.34 -1.16 11.26
C ASN A 7 1.56 -2.32 12.26
N THR A 8 2.75 -2.92 12.31
CA THR A 8 3.10 -3.95 13.29
C THR A 8 3.45 -3.33 14.64
N GLY A 9 3.18 -4.05 15.74
CA GLY A 9 3.63 -3.64 17.08
C GLY A 9 2.91 -2.41 17.67
N GLY A 10 1.74 -2.05 17.15
CA GLY A 10 0.97 -0.90 17.61
C GLY A 10 1.46 0.44 17.06
N VAL A 11 2.37 0.42 16.07
CA VAL A 11 2.74 1.59 15.29
C VAL A 11 1.59 1.93 14.32
N ASN A 12 1.36 3.23 14.09
CA ASN A 12 0.36 3.73 13.15
C ASN A 12 1.07 4.39 11.96
N ASP A 13 1.43 3.57 11.00
CA ASP A 13 2.10 3.94 9.76
C ASP A 13 1.09 4.36 8.68
N PHE A 14 1.54 5.26 7.80
CA PHE A 14 0.75 5.68 6.65
C PHE A 14 1.60 5.73 5.40
N VAL A 15 1.03 5.33 4.26
CA VAL A 15 1.63 5.58 2.95
C VAL A 15 1.00 6.83 2.35
N SER A 16 1.82 7.81 1.99
CA SER A 16 1.38 9.00 1.27
C SER A 16 1.52 8.79 -0.23
N PHE A 17 0.43 9.04 -0.96
CA PHE A 17 0.36 9.01 -2.41
C PHE A 17 0.31 10.42 -3.03
N ALA A 18 0.71 11.43 -2.25
CA ALA A 18 0.76 12.81 -2.74
C ALA A 18 1.64 12.94 -3.99
N GLY A 19 1.07 13.54 -5.05
CA GLY A 19 1.75 13.72 -6.33
C GLY A 19 1.78 12.47 -7.22
N THR A 20 1.07 11.40 -6.87
CA THR A 20 0.89 10.20 -7.71
C THR A 20 -0.47 10.23 -8.41
N SER A 21 -0.75 9.21 -9.22
CA SER A 21 -2.06 8.99 -9.86
C SER A 21 -3.12 8.37 -8.94
N LEU A 22 -2.80 8.05 -7.69
CA LEU A 22 -3.70 7.39 -6.75
C LEU A 22 -4.33 8.44 -5.83
N HIS A 23 -5.63 8.67 -5.95
CA HIS A 23 -6.37 9.73 -5.26
C HIS A 23 -7.39 9.21 -4.24
N SER A 24 -7.58 7.90 -4.19
CA SER A 24 -8.56 7.25 -3.31
C SER A 24 -8.14 5.84 -2.95
N PHE A 25 -8.78 5.26 -1.93
CA PHE A 25 -8.56 3.86 -1.57
C PHE A 25 -9.04 2.91 -2.68
N ALA A 26 -10.06 3.29 -3.45
CA ALA A 26 -10.49 2.51 -4.61
C ALA A 26 -9.40 2.44 -5.69
N ASP A 27 -8.63 3.53 -5.89
CA ASP A 27 -7.48 3.52 -6.80
C ASP A 27 -6.39 2.58 -6.30
N VAL A 28 -6.13 2.56 -4.99
CA VAL A 28 -5.17 1.62 -4.37
C VAL A 28 -5.61 0.17 -4.60
N GLN A 29 -6.88 -0.15 -4.36
CA GLN A 29 -7.43 -1.49 -4.60
C GLN A 29 -7.37 -1.91 -6.08
N ALA A 30 -7.50 -0.96 -7.00
CA ALA A 30 -7.38 -1.22 -8.43
C ALA A 30 -5.91 -1.37 -8.89
N ALA A 31 -4.97 -0.75 -8.17
CA ALA A 31 -3.55 -0.69 -8.50
C ALA A 31 -2.68 -1.70 -7.73
N GLU A 32 -3.27 -2.43 -6.77
CA GLU A 32 -2.54 -3.39 -5.96
C GLU A 32 -2.44 -4.77 -6.61
N PHE A 33 -1.34 -5.46 -6.29
CA PHE A 33 -1.12 -6.85 -6.60
C PHE A 33 -0.62 -7.56 -5.35
N TYR A 34 -1.20 -8.72 -5.06
CA TYR A 34 -0.79 -9.53 -3.91
C TYR A 34 0.04 -10.74 -4.35
N ASP A 35 1.31 -10.77 -3.95
CA ASP A 35 2.16 -11.95 -4.11
C ASP A 35 2.01 -12.87 -2.89
N THR A 36 1.26 -13.96 -3.08
CA THR A 36 1.01 -14.99 -2.06
C THR A 36 2.26 -15.75 -1.64
N ARG A 37 3.31 -15.81 -2.47
CA ARG A 37 4.54 -16.57 -2.18
C ARG A 37 5.38 -15.92 -1.10
N ILE A 38 5.27 -14.60 -0.99
CA ILE A 38 6.02 -13.79 -0.04
C ILE A 38 5.11 -12.97 0.89
N ASN A 39 3.79 -13.23 0.87
CA ASN A 39 2.77 -12.51 1.63
C ASN A 39 2.98 -10.98 1.54
N THR A 40 2.90 -10.42 0.33
CA THR A 40 3.21 -9.00 0.11
C THR A 40 2.19 -8.36 -0.82
N THR A 41 1.60 -7.25 -0.37
CA THR A 41 0.83 -6.35 -1.24
C THR A 41 1.75 -5.31 -1.86
N ILE A 42 1.71 -5.21 -3.18
CA ILE A 42 2.48 -4.27 -4.00
C ILE A 42 1.50 -3.29 -4.63
N ILE A 43 1.65 -2.00 -4.39
CA ILE A 43 0.80 -0.94 -4.96
C ILE A 43 1.65 -0.16 -5.95
N THR A 44 1.25 -0.11 -7.22
CA THR A 44 2.02 0.55 -8.30
C THR A 44 1.22 1.69 -8.93
N ASP A 45 1.76 2.90 -8.94
CA ASP A 45 1.11 4.04 -9.60
C ASP A 45 1.27 3.99 -11.14
N ALA A 46 0.59 4.89 -11.85
CA ALA A 46 0.65 4.95 -13.31
C ALA A 46 2.02 5.35 -13.86
N ALA A 47 2.90 5.94 -13.03
CA ALA A 47 4.27 6.26 -13.39
C ALA A 47 5.23 5.07 -13.18
N GLY A 48 4.75 3.95 -12.65
CA GLY A 48 5.53 2.75 -12.36
C GLY A 48 6.24 2.77 -11.00
N SER A 49 5.95 3.76 -10.15
CA SER A 49 6.46 3.79 -8.78
C SER A 49 5.67 2.82 -7.91
N ALA A 50 6.38 1.92 -7.23
CA ALA A 50 5.74 0.89 -6.42
C ALA A 50 6.12 0.99 -4.93
N VAL A 51 5.16 0.72 -4.04
CA VAL A 51 5.38 0.42 -2.62
C VAL A 51 5.05 -1.04 -2.34
N TRP A 52 5.92 -1.72 -1.59
CA TRP A 52 5.80 -3.14 -1.26
C TRP A 52 5.61 -3.26 0.25
N LEU A 53 4.45 -3.73 0.67
CA LEU A 53 4.08 -3.91 2.07
C LEU A 53 4.27 -5.38 2.44
N ILE A 54 5.47 -5.70 2.96
CA ILE A 54 5.84 -7.06 3.30
C ILE A 54 5.04 -7.52 4.52
N GLY A 55 4.44 -8.70 4.44
CA GLY A 55 3.64 -9.29 5.52
C GLY A 55 2.18 -8.83 5.55
N VAL A 56 1.78 -7.94 4.65
CA VAL A 56 0.44 -7.35 4.61
C VAL A 56 -0.32 -7.91 3.42
N ALA A 57 -1.49 -8.49 3.69
CA ALA A 57 -2.45 -8.92 2.68
C ALA A 57 -3.47 -7.81 2.38
N PRO A 58 -4.09 -7.80 1.18
CA PRO A 58 -5.07 -6.79 0.77
C PRO A 58 -6.22 -6.59 1.76
N ALA A 59 -6.73 -7.68 2.35
CA ALA A 59 -7.85 -7.64 3.28
C ALA A 59 -7.52 -6.95 4.62
N GLN A 60 -6.24 -6.68 4.88
CA GLN A 60 -5.78 -5.95 6.07
C GLN A 60 -5.63 -4.45 5.80
N LEU A 61 -5.74 -4.03 4.54
CA LEU A 61 -5.65 -2.62 4.17
C LEU A 61 -7.00 -1.93 4.37
N ASP A 62 -6.95 -0.72 4.87
CA ASP A 62 -8.10 0.17 4.93
C ASP A 62 -7.72 1.60 4.54
N ALA A 63 -8.73 2.41 4.21
CA ALA A 63 -8.53 3.76 3.70
C ALA A 63 -7.77 4.69 4.67
N SER A 64 -7.82 4.43 5.98
CA SER A 64 -7.12 5.23 6.98
C SER A 64 -5.60 5.05 6.93
N MET A 65 -5.10 3.95 6.37
CA MET A 65 -3.67 3.66 6.20
C MET A 65 -2.99 4.48 5.10
N PHE A 66 -3.77 5.26 4.35
CA PHE A 66 -3.32 5.98 3.17
C PHE A 66 -3.65 7.46 3.25
N LYS A 67 -2.71 8.28 2.79
CA LYS A 67 -2.91 9.72 2.64
C LYS A 67 -2.92 10.05 1.16
N PHE A 68 -4.07 10.48 0.69
CA PHE A 68 -4.29 10.99 -0.66
C PHE A 68 -4.15 12.52 -0.64
N ALA A 69 -3.70 13.11 -1.74
CA ALA A 69 -3.63 14.57 -1.92
C ALA A 69 -4.95 15.12 -2.46
#